data_AF-A0A3E5E5C2-F1
#
_entry.id   AF-A0A3E5E5C2-F1
#
_cell.length_a   1.000
_cell.length_b   1.000
_cell.length_c   1.000
_cell.angle_alpha   90.00
_cell.angle_beta   90.00
_cell.angle_gamma   90.00
#
_symmetry.space_group_name_H-M   'P 1'
#
loop_
_entity.id
_entity.type
_entity.pdbx_description
1 polymer ?
#
loop_
_entity_poly.entity_id
_entity_poly.type
_entity_poly.pdbx_seq_one_letter_code
_entity_poly.pdbx_strand_id
1 'polypeptide(L)'
;MAEKMAERIAEILKEPNFQTAEKALTDFCGPMDGEFRNLLVDIIVERWIDTPKDVPFSYARSIWNRKDINREEYQALLEEIRSYPIAPINKAKISDFLWVVENDFSNAKIAETAYYEHLKNTGAFADHIMAINRILFISKKIRSKEINEEVRKNLLIKVLEEYDNSSHAKIGYLIKTAMEEKVDTGYLIPYVENILKTYDDNSCDAPLIGKFCDLLEELYCRKNNWQKKKCITEPKLIAIRRRKIQAIRMEAEYAGASSKGNLMRKIHYLKEVIQLLKTIQGTEEERKALLQEIAQIEEASLSEMMVWSDKQDASGIVKELFRQLEDLDKEEALCYFASFLPIPVREKVKNQVLNRTGILNTIFPAAILGKGGKLIAKSRPVKKPDGTIDEGALKDNMERTAAMEMDYFAQILVRNTFEYIRSRFVIEESDVKKIVDVSCAIPEGRKESYTKGLMFGFSGDFLTALSILIPQIENAVRYLAVECGEPVYNMNEEGIEEVKPMHAVLELEGVKESLDEDLIFALNTIFCSKFGFNMRNNVAHGILDDQAFQSFKALYIWWFALKFCYLFCGKLQEENRNKINKKLKPLMEKNKKL
;
A
#
# COMPACT_ATOMS: atom_id res chain seq x y z
N MET A 1 -41.97 -35.01 22.17
CA MET A 1 -40.51 -35.25 22.19
C MET A 1 -39.72 -33.95 22.28
N ALA A 2 -40.09 -32.92 21.50
CA ALA A 2 -39.47 -31.59 21.55
C ALA A 2 -39.52 -30.93 22.95
N GLU A 3 -40.66 -30.94 23.65
CA GLU A 3 -40.79 -30.38 25.02
C GLU A 3 -39.79 -31.02 26.02
N LYS A 4 -39.73 -32.36 26.09
CA LYS A 4 -38.77 -33.08 26.94
C LYS A 4 -37.31 -32.82 26.57
N MET A 5 -37.03 -32.48 25.31
CA MET A 5 -35.69 -32.12 24.87
C MET A 5 -35.35 -30.69 25.28
N ALA A 6 -36.26 -29.74 25.06
CA ALA A 6 -36.11 -28.34 25.46
C ALA A 6 -35.93 -28.19 26.97
N GLU A 7 -36.69 -28.94 27.78
CA GLU A 7 -36.53 -28.98 29.25
C GLU A 7 -35.12 -29.43 29.66
N ARG A 8 -34.59 -30.51 29.05
CA ARG A 8 -33.24 -30.99 29.35
C ARG A 8 -32.14 -30.01 28.92
N ILE A 9 -32.33 -29.34 27.79
CA ILE A 9 -31.41 -28.29 27.32
C ILE A 9 -31.47 -27.09 28.27
N ALA A 10 -32.67 -26.67 28.66
CA ALA A 10 -32.88 -25.58 29.60
C ALA A 10 -32.14 -25.85 30.92
N GLU A 11 -32.13 -27.10 31.38
CA GLU A 11 -31.40 -27.47 32.59
C GLU A 11 -29.88 -27.31 32.47
N ILE A 12 -29.32 -27.56 31.28
CA ILE A 12 -27.93 -27.22 30.97
C ILE A 12 -27.74 -25.69 30.97
N LEU A 13 -28.68 -24.97 30.34
CA LEU A 13 -28.61 -23.51 30.19
C LEU A 13 -28.91 -22.72 31.47
N LYS A 14 -29.21 -23.38 32.59
CA LYS A 14 -29.14 -22.76 33.93
C LYS A 14 -27.71 -22.38 34.31
N GLU A 15 -26.71 -23.03 33.72
CA GLU A 15 -25.30 -22.70 33.91
C GLU A 15 -24.95 -21.39 33.17
N PRO A 16 -24.59 -20.31 33.90
CA PRO A 16 -24.18 -19.05 33.26
C PRO A 16 -22.79 -19.11 32.63
N ASN A 17 -21.91 -20.02 33.07
CA ASN A 17 -20.58 -20.15 32.49
C ASN A 17 -20.65 -20.83 31.11
N PHE A 18 -20.22 -20.11 30.08
CA PHE A 18 -20.34 -20.59 28.70
C PHE A 18 -19.43 -21.81 28.42
N GLN A 19 -18.25 -21.97 29.05
CA GLN A 19 -17.41 -23.16 28.83
C GLN A 19 -18.09 -24.43 29.35
N THR A 20 -18.67 -24.34 30.55
CA THR A 20 -19.40 -25.47 31.15
C THR A 20 -20.67 -25.78 30.34
N ALA A 21 -21.41 -24.75 29.93
CA ALA A 21 -22.59 -24.92 29.08
C ALA A 21 -22.24 -25.50 27.69
N GLU A 22 -21.17 -25.02 27.03
CA GLU A 22 -20.67 -25.53 25.75
C GLU A 22 -20.35 -27.02 25.83
N LYS A 23 -19.59 -27.42 26.85
CA LYS A 23 -19.22 -28.82 27.06
C LYS A 23 -20.46 -29.68 27.27
N ALA A 24 -21.38 -29.26 28.15
CA ALA A 24 -22.60 -29.99 28.43
C ALA A 24 -23.55 -30.09 27.23
N LEU A 25 -23.64 -29.04 26.40
CA LEU A 25 -24.41 -29.06 25.15
C LEU A 25 -23.76 -29.96 24.09
N THR A 26 -22.43 -29.97 24.01
CA THR A 26 -21.68 -30.82 23.08
C THR A 26 -21.82 -32.30 23.45
N ASP A 27 -21.75 -32.59 24.75
CA ASP A 27 -21.90 -33.94 25.32
C ASP A 27 -23.38 -34.39 25.43
N PHE A 28 -24.34 -33.57 24.96
CA PHE A 28 -25.76 -33.85 25.07
C PHE A 28 -26.17 -35.07 24.22
N CYS A 29 -26.42 -36.20 24.90
CA CYS A 29 -26.99 -37.41 24.30
C CYS A 29 -28.53 -37.32 24.29
N GLY A 30 -29.09 -36.94 23.13
CA GLY A 30 -30.53 -36.91 22.86
C GLY A 30 -30.83 -36.88 21.35
N PRO A 31 -32.09 -37.00 20.92
CA PRO A 31 -32.50 -36.93 19.51
C PRO A 31 -32.47 -35.47 19.00
N MET A 32 -31.35 -34.79 19.19
CA MET A 32 -31.10 -33.41 18.76
C MET A 32 -30.42 -33.44 17.40
N ASP A 33 -30.95 -32.68 16.46
CA ASP A 33 -30.29 -32.46 15.17
C ASP A 33 -28.89 -31.85 15.38
N GLY A 34 -27.88 -32.41 14.70
CA GLY A 34 -26.49 -32.00 14.85
C GLY A 34 -26.26 -30.55 14.44
N GLU A 35 -26.98 -30.06 13.44
CA GLU A 35 -26.91 -28.66 13.00
C GLU A 35 -27.59 -27.72 14.01
N PHE A 36 -28.72 -28.11 14.59
CA PHE A 36 -29.36 -27.34 15.68
C PHE A 36 -28.44 -27.24 16.90
N ARG A 37 -27.77 -28.34 17.26
CA ARG A 37 -26.79 -28.35 18.36
C ARG A 37 -25.66 -27.35 18.08
N ASN A 38 -25.07 -27.40 16.89
CA ASN A 38 -23.99 -26.50 16.50
C ASN A 38 -24.45 -25.03 16.54
N LEU A 39 -25.66 -24.75 16.06
CA LEU A 39 -26.27 -23.43 16.11
C LEU A 39 -26.46 -22.96 17.55
N LEU A 40 -27.04 -23.80 18.43
CA LEU A 40 -27.27 -23.45 19.82
C LEU A 40 -25.95 -23.24 20.58
N VAL A 41 -24.96 -24.13 20.38
CA VAL A 41 -23.63 -23.98 20.98
C VAL A 41 -23.03 -22.65 20.56
N ASP A 42 -23.04 -22.32 19.26
CA ASP A 42 -22.49 -21.06 18.76
C ASP A 42 -23.18 -19.82 19.36
N ILE A 43 -24.51 -19.85 19.49
CA ILE A 43 -25.26 -18.78 20.19
C ILE A 43 -24.75 -18.62 21.62
N ILE A 44 -24.57 -19.71 22.36
CA ILE A 44 -24.20 -19.69 23.78
C ILE A 44 -22.75 -19.29 24.00
N VAL A 45 -21.81 -19.69 23.13
CA VAL A 45 -20.39 -19.37 23.26
C VAL A 45 -20.00 -18.03 22.65
N GLU A 46 -20.92 -17.37 21.94
CA GLU A 46 -20.68 -16.04 21.39
C GLU A 46 -20.14 -15.11 22.48
N ARG A 47 -19.01 -14.48 22.19
CA ARG A 47 -18.25 -13.61 23.10
C ARG A 47 -17.38 -12.60 22.37
N TRP A 48 -17.35 -12.64 21.04
CA TRP A 48 -16.43 -11.85 20.21
C TRP A 48 -17.09 -10.54 19.78
N ILE A 49 -17.66 -9.83 20.76
CA ILE A 49 -18.33 -8.53 20.60
C ILE A 49 -17.64 -7.52 21.50
N ASP A 50 -16.67 -6.82 20.93
CA ASP A 50 -15.86 -5.82 21.63
C ASP A 50 -16.44 -4.41 21.50
N THR A 51 -17.31 -4.17 20.51
CA THR A 51 -18.02 -2.90 20.30
C THR A 51 -19.51 -3.09 19.98
N PRO A 52 -20.38 -2.09 20.20
CA PRO A 52 -21.80 -2.18 19.83
C PRO A 52 -22.04 -2.28 18.31
N LYS A 53 -21.02 -2.04 17.48
CA LYS A 53 -21.10 -2.11 16.01
C LYS A 53 -20.76 -3.50 15.48
N ASP A 54 -20.19 -4.36 16.33
CA ASP A 54 -19.83 -5.72 15.93
C ASP A 54 -21.09 -6.54 15.68
N VAL A 55 -21.01 -7.38 14.66
CA VAL A 55 -22.13 -8.22 14.22
C VAL A 55 -22.06 -9.55 14.97
N PRO A 56 -23.07 -9.88 15.80
CA PRO A 56 -23.04 -11.11 16.59
C PRO A 56 -23.48 -12.34 15.79
N PHE A 57 -23.17 -13.51 16.35
CA PHE A 57 -23.68 -14.82 15.96
C PHE A 57 -23.33 -15.17 14.52
N SER A 58 -22.14 -14.80 14.05
CA SER A 58 -21.79 -14.93 12.62
C SER A 58 -21.94 -16.35 12.10
N TYR A 59 -21.54 -17.36 12.90
CA TYR A 59 -21.60 -18.75 12.50
C TYR A 59 -23.01 -19.33 12.66
N ALA A 60 -23.71 -19.08 13.77
CA ALA A 60 -25.11 -19.47 13.95
C ALA A 60 -26.01 -18.88 12.86
N ARG A 61 -25.78 -17.63 12.44
CA ARG A 61 -26.47 -17.01 11.30
C ARG A 61 -26.13 -17.69 9.97
N SER A 62 -24.91 -18.17 9.80
CA SER A 62 -24.54 -18.93 8.61
C SER A 62 -25.34 -20.23 8.51
N ILE A 63 -25.52 -20.94 9.64
CA ILE A 63 -26.36 -22.13 9.73
C ILE A 63 -27.83 -21.75 9.45
N TRP A 64 -28.35 -20.71 10.12
CA TRP A 64 -29.71 -20.22 9.95
C TRP A 64 -30.08 -19.91 8.49
N ASN A 65 -29.12 -19.37 7.72
CA ASN A 65 -29.37 -18.97 6.34
C ASN A 65 -29.25 -20.10 5.32
N ARG A 66 -28.91 -21.32 5.73
CA ARG A 66 -28.90 -22.48 4.84
C ARG A 66 -30.32 -22.83 4.36
N LYS A 67 -30.41 -23.49 3.20
CA LYS A 67 -31.69 -23.86 2.56
C LYS A 67 -32.25 -25.18 3.07
N ASP A 68 -31.39 -26.03 3.61
CA ASP A 68 -31.66 -27.39 4.08
C ASP A 68 -32.13 -27.45 5.54
N ILE A 69 -32.16 -26.32 6.26
CA ILE A 69 -32.59 -26.27 7.65
C ILE A 69 -34.08 -25.88 7.80
N ASN A 70 -34.74 -26.47 8.79
CA ASN A 70 -36.12 -26.13 9.12
C ASN A 70 -36.18 -24.96 10.13
N ARG A 71 -36.24 -23.73 9.61
CA ARG A 71 -36.21 -22.50 10.44
C ARG A 71 -37.36 -22.40 11.42
N GLU A 72 -38.56 -22.79 11.01
CA GLU A 72 -39.76 -22.74 11.86
C GLU A 72 -39.61 -23.67 13.08
N GLU A 73 -39.06 -24.87 12.86
CA GLU A 73 -38.80 -25.83 13.93
C GLU A 73 -37.70 -25.34 14.88
N TYR A 74 -36.59 -24.80 14.33
CA TYR A 74 -35.51 -24.26 15.14
C TYR A 74 -35.95 -23.05 15.96
N GLN A 75 -36.75 -22.16 15.36
CA GLN A 75 -37.35 -21.03 16.05
C GLN A 75 -38.23 -21.50 17.20
N ALA A 76 -39.17 -22.40 16.94
CA ALA A 76 -40.07 -22.94 17.96
C ALA A 76 -39.29 -23.59 19.11
N LEU A 77 -38.20 -24.31 18.80
CA LEU A 77 -37.37 -24.95 19.81
C LEU A 77 -36.59 -23.94 20.65
N LEU A 78 -36.03 -22.88 20.05
CA LEU A 78 -35.38 -21.80 20.79
C LEU A 78 -36.36 -21.03 21.67
N GLU A 79 -37.57 -20.77 21.17
CA GLU A 79 -38.64 -20.12 21.94
C GLU A 79 -39.11 -20.99 23.12
N GLU A 80 -39.26 -22.30 22.89
CA GLU A 80 -39.61 -23.28 23.91
C GLU A 80 -38.52 -23.36 24.99
N ILE A 81 -37.24 -23.52 24.62
CA ILE A 81 -36.11 -23.52 25.57
C ILE A 81 -36.10 -22.24 26.43
N ARG A 82 -36.34 -21.09 25.80
CA ARG A 82 -36.36 -19.78 26.46
C ARG A 82 -37.51 -19.63 27.46
N SER A 83 -38.59 -20.40 27.31
CA SER A 83 -39.74 -20.36 28.21
C SER A 83 -39.41 -20.94 29.61
N TYR A 84 -38.43 -21.84 29.68
CA TYR A 84 -37.93 -22.41 30.94
C TYR A 84 -37.03 -21.44 31.72
N PRO A 85 -36.86 -21.66 33.04
CA PRO A 85 -35.93 -20.88 33.86
C PRO A 85 -34.47 -21.25 33.52
N ILE A 86 -33.85 -20.46 32.65
CA ILE A 86 -32.43 -20.54 32.26
C ILE A 86 -31.65 -19.31 32.74
N ALA A 87 -30.31 -19.37 32.70
CA ALA A 87 -29.46 -18.25 33.11
C ALA A 87 -29.78 -16.97 32.28
N PRO A 88 -29.78 -15.77 32.89
CA PRO A 88 -30.10 -14.52 32.19
C PRO A 88 -29.27 -14.30 30.92
N ILE A 89 -27.97 -14.62 30.94
CA ILE A 89 -27.09 -14.47 29.78
C ILE A 89 -27.49 -15.39 28.62
N ASN A 90 -27.85 -16.64 28.90
CA ASN A 90 -28.28 -17.60 27.89
C ASN A 90 -29.64 -17.20 27.31
N LYS A 91 -30.56 -16.75 28.18
CA LYS A 91 -31.85 -16.17 27.75
C LYS A 91 -31.67 -14.95 26.84
N ALA A 92 -30.72 -14.09 27.18
CA ALA A 92 -30.39 -12.90 26.41
C ALA A 92 -29.85 -13.26 25.02
N LYS A 93 -28.85 -14.15 24.95
CA LYS A 93 -28.23 -14.59 23.69
C LYS A 93 -29.22 -15.26 22.73
N ILE A 94 -30.10 -16.14 23.23
CA ILE A 94 -31.14 -16.78 22.41
C ILE A 94 -32.11 -15.73 21.84
N SER A 95 -32.59 -14.82 22.70
CA SER A 95 -33.54 -13.78 22.27
C SER A 95 -32.90 -12.77 21.32
N ASP A 96 -31.63 -12.43 21.55
CA ASP A 96 -30.85 -11.54 20.70
C ASP A 96 -30.61 -12.17 19.33
N PHE A 97 -30.25 -13.44 19.28
CA PHE A 97 -30.12 -14.19 18.03
C PHE A 97 -31.43 -14.17 17.23
N LEU A 98 -32.57 -14.51 17.87
CA LEU A 98 -33.89 -14.48 17.24
C LEU A 98 -34.26 -13.07 16.74
N TRP A 99 -33.92 -12.02 17.49
CA TRP A 99 -34.09 -10.66 17.02
C TRP A 99 -33.23 -10.34 15.79
N VAL A 100 -31.96 -10.76 15.79
CA VAL A 100 -31.01 -10.50 14.69
C VAL A 100 -31.45 -11.18 13.39
N VAL A 101 -32.05 -12.36 13.45
CA VAL A 101 -32.47 -13.12 12.25
C VAL A 101 -33.90 -12.80 11.80
N GLU A 102 -34.84 -12.58 12.73
CA GLU A 102 -36.26 -12.35 12.40
C GLU A 102 -36.70 -10.87 12.47
N ASN A 103 -35.87 -9.97 13.01
CA ASN A 103 -36.23 -8.57 13.30
C ASN A 103 -37.47 -8.41 14.22
N ASP A 104 -37.80 -9.41 15.03
CA ASP A 104 -38.91 -9.32 15.98
C ASP A 104 -38.58 -8.41 17.17
N PHE A 105 -39.44 -7.41 17.38
CA PHE A 105 -39.33 -6.46 18.47
C PHE A 105 -39.52 -7.09 19.86
N SER A 106 -40.36 -8.12 19.97
CA SER A 106 -40.59 -8.82 21.25
C SER A 106 -39.32 -9.50 21.74
N ASN A 107 -38.65 -10.23 20.84
CA ASN A 107 -37.35 -10.84 21.08
C ASN A 107 -36.27 -9.82 21.51
N ALA A 108 -36.23 -8.64 20.87
CA ALA A 108 -35.32 -7.57 21.26
C ALA A 108 -35.55 -7.09 22.70
N LYS A 109 -36.82 -6.97 23.12
CA LYS A 109 -37.16 -6.57 24.48
C LYS A 109 -36.79 -7.61 25.52
N ILE A 110 -37.03 -8.89 25.23
CA ILE A 110 -36.62 -9.98 26.12
C ILE A 110 -35.09 -10.03 26.25
N ALA A 111 -34.37 -9.85 25.15
CA ALA A 111 -32.91 -9.78 25.14
C ALA A 111 -32.39 -8.61 25.99
N GLU A 112 -32.94 -7.41 25.81
CA GLU A 112 -32.59 -6.22 26.59
C GLU A 112 -32.76 -6.46 28.10
N THR A 113 -33.93 -6.96 28.53
CA THR A 113 -34.20 -7.25 29.94
C THR A 113 -33.24 -8.31 30.48
N ALA A 114 -33.01 -9.39 29.74
CA ALA A 114 -32.16 -10.48 30.19
C ALA A 114 -30.68 -10.08 30.27
N TYR A 115 -30.17 -9.27 29.33
CA TYR A 115 -28.83 -8.68 29.45
C TYR A 115 -28.73 -7.73 30.63
N TYR A 116 -29.78 -6.93 30.89
CA TYR A 116 -29.80 -6.03 32.04
C TYR A 116 -29.71 -6.79 33.36
N GLU A 117 -30.51 -7.86 33.53
CA GLU A 117 -30.45 -8.71 34.72
C GLU A 117 -29.10 -9.42 34.87
N HIS A 118 -28.50 -9.88 33.77
CA HIS A 118 -27.16 -10.47 33.80
C HIS A 118 -26.12 -9.45 34.30
N LEU A 119 -26.14 -8.23 33.76
CA LEU A 119 -25.21 -7.16 34.09
C LEU A 119 -25.44 -6.56 35.49
N LYS A 120 -26.51 -6.89 36.21
CA LYS A 120 -26.67 -6.50 37.62
C LYS A 120 -25.75 -7.28 38.56
N ASN A 121 -25.45 -8.54 38.22
CA ASN A 121 -24.57 -9.38 39.04
C ASN A 121 -23.11 -8.93 38.87
N THR A 122 -22.28 -9.11 39.90
CA THR A 122 -20.82 -8.94 39.76
C THR A 122 -20.25 -10.18 39.08
N GLY A 123 -19.43 -9.97 38.05
CA GLY A 123 -18.84 -11.04 37.24
C GLY A 123 -17.42 -10.70 36.82
N ALA A 124 -16.76 -11.61 36.09
CA ALA A 124 -15.47 -11.31 35.50
C ALA A 124 -15.65 -10.30 34.36
N PHE A 125 -14.72 -9.34 34.25
CA PHE A 125 -14.73 -8.33 33.19
C PHE A 125 -14.98 -8.92 31.80
N ALA A 126 -14.25 -9.99 31.47
CA ALA A 126 -14.33 -10.64 30.16
C ALA A 126 -15.72 -11.18 29.81
N ASP A 127 -16.50 -11.60 30.82
CA ASP A 127 -17.83 -12.18 30.65
C ASP A 127 -18.88 -11.11 30.33
N HIS A 128 -18.67 -9.89 30.86
CA HIS A 128 -19.62 -8.78 30.69
C HIS A 128 -19.38 -7.94 29.43
N ILE A 129 -18.20 -7.99 28.80
CA ILE A 129 -17.87 -7.18 27.59
C ILE A 129 -18.90 -7.37 26.47
N MET A 130 -19.24 -8.62 26.15
CA MET A 130 -20.20 -8.89 25.10
C MET A 130 -21.60 -8.37 25.50
N ALA A 131 -22.03 -8.66 26.74
CA ALA A 131 -23.35 -8.28 27.23
C ALA A 131 -23.56 -6.75 27.26
N ILE A 132 -22.56 -5.98 27.73
CA ILE A 132 -22.66 -4.51 27.75
C ILE A 132 -22.75 -3.93 26.33
N ASN A 133 -21.95 -4.43 25.39
CA ASN A 133 -22.01 -3.94 24.02
C ASN A 133 -23.33 -4.30 23.32
N ARG A 134 -23.88 -5.50 23.57
CA ARG A 134 -25.18 -5.93 23.02
C ARG A 134 -26.34 -5.13 23.59
N ILE A 135 -26.42 -4.92 24.91
CA ILE A 135 -27.52 -4.14 25.49
C ILE A 135 -27.50 -2.68 25.02
N LEU A 136 -26.32 -2.06 24.85
CA LEU A 136 -26.19 -0.71 24.30
C LEU A 136 -26.72 -0.63 22.86
N PHE A 137 -26.38 -1.63 22.03
CA PHE A 137 -26.87 -1.71 20.66
C PHE A 137 -28.39 -1.89 20.61
N ILE A 138 -28.92 -2.89 21.33
CA ILE A 138 -30.34 -3.23 21.38
C ILE A 138 -31.16 -2.01 21.83
N SER A 139 -30.83 -1.47 23.00
CA SER A 139 -31.59 -0.38 23.64
C SER A 139 -31.68 0.87 22.76
N LYS A 140 -30.60 1.23 22.06
CA LYS A 140 -30.60 2.32 21.07
C LYS A 140 -31.44 1.99 19.85
N LYS A 141 -31.31 0.78 19.31
CA LYS A 141 -32.02 0.35 18.10
C LYS A 141 -33.52 0.33 18.29
N ILE A 142 -33.99 -0.12 19.46
CA ILE A 142 -35.41 -0.18 19.81
C ILE A 142 -35.94 1.09 20.51
N ARG A 143 -35.08 2.11 20.72
CA ARG A 143 -35.39 3.36 21.42
C ARG A 143 -36.00 3.12 22.81
N SER A 144 -35.37 2.25 23.58
CA SER A 144 -35.85 1.85 24.90
C SER A 144 -35.95 3.02 25.87
N LYS A 145 -37.10 3.11 26.57
CA LYS A 145 -37.32 4.08 27.65
C LYS A 145 -36.78 3.58 28.99
N GLU A 146 -36.71 2.26 29.18
CA GLU A 146 -36.23 1.61 30.41
C GLU A 146 -34.70 1.69 30.47
N ILE A 147 -34.01 1.26 29.40
CA ILE A 147 -32.56 1.37 29.26
C ILE A 147 -32.21 2.68 28.56
N ASN A 148 -32.54 3.78 29.22
CA ASN A 148 -32.28 5.13 28.75
C ASN A 148 -30.78 5.50 28.82
N GLU A 149 -30.43 6.72 28.43
CA GLU A 149 -29.03 7.18 28.40
C GLU A 149 -28.33 7.05 29.77
N GLU A 150 -29.01 7.38 30.85
CA GLU A 150 -28.43 7.33 32.19
C GLU A 150 -28.15 5.90 32.66
N VAL A 151 -29.10 4.98 32.40
CA VAL A 151 -28.93 3.56 32.71
C VAL A 151 -27.76 2.97 31.92
N ARG A 152 -27.63 3.31 30.63
CA ARG A 152 -26.51 2.87 29.79
C ARG A 152 -25.16 3.33 30.33
N LYS A 153 -25.05 4.59 30.76
CA LYS A 153 -23.82 5.13 31.38
C LYS A 153 -23.47 4.39 32.67
N ASN A 154 -24.45 4.14 33.54
CA ASN A 154 -24.22 3.46 34.81
C ASN A 154 -23.79 2.00 34.62
N LEU A 155 -24.38 1.28 33.66
CA LEU A 155 -23.94 -0.07 33.30
C LEU A 155 -22.51 -0.08 32.77
N LEU A 156 -22.13 0.89 31.94
CA LEU A 156 -20.77 1.03 31.45
C LEU A 156 -19.77 1.27 32.59
N ILE A 157 -20.08 2.18 33.52
CA ILE A 157 -19.24 2.45 34.70
C ILE A 157 -19.06 1.17 35.52
N LYS A 158 -20.13 0.44 35.79
CA LYS A 158 -20.07 -0.84 36.52
C LYS A 158 -19.11 -1.83 35.85
N VAL A 159 -19.21 -2.03 34.54
CA VAL A 159 -18.34 -2.98 33.82
C VAL A 159 -16.89 -2.47 33.75
N LEU A 160 -16.67 -1.15 33.70
CA LEU A 160 -15.33 -0.56 33.82
C LEU A 160 -14.71 -0.82 35.21
N GLU A 161 -15.51 -0.81 36.28
CA GLU A 161 -15.05 -1.10 37.64
C GLU A 161 -14.71 -2.58 37.88
N GLU A 162 -15.27 -3.49 37.09
CA GLU A 162 -14.96 -4.93 37.13
C GLU A 162 -13.63 -5.27 36.44
N TYR A 163 -12.97 -4.30 35.80
CA TYR A 163 -11.71 -4.52 35.08
C TYR A 163 -10.60 -5.04 36.00
N ASP A 164 -10.09 -6.22 35.67
CA ASP A 164 -9.14 -7.02 36.44
C ASP A 164 -7.74 -7.05 35.82
N ASN A 165 -7.44 -6.11 34.92
CA ASN A 165 -6.21 -6.07 34.13
C ASN A 165 -6.04 -7.23 33.11
N SER A 166 -7.10 -8.02 32.85
CA SER A 166 -7.02 -9.19 31.96
C SER A 166 -6.76 -8.87 30.48
N SER A 167 -7.29 -7.74 29.96
CA SER A 167 -7.12 -7.38 28.55
C SER A 167 -7.15 -5.87 28.30
N HIS A 168 -5.98 -5.31 28.03
CA HIS A 168 -5.81 -3.89 27.66
C HIS A 168 -6.46 -3.54 26.32
N ALA A 169 -6.55 -4.48 25.39
CA ALA A 169 -7.22 -4.27 24.11
C ALA A 169 -8.72 -4.04 24.29
N LYS A 170 -9.39 -4.93 25.05
CA LYS A 170 -10.84 -4.91 25.33
C LYS A 170 -11.23 -3.68 26.15
N ILE A 171 -10.49 -3.36 27.20
CA ILE A 171 -10.78 -2.16 28.00
C ILE A 171 -10.67 -0.89 27.17
N GLY A 172 -9.69 -0.81 26.26
CA GLY A 172 -9.58 0.31 25.33
C GLY A 172 -10.78 0.45 24.38
N TYR A 173 -11.44 -0.64 23.99
CA TYR A 173 -12.70 -0.57 23.24
C TYR A 173 -13.86 -0.12 24.12
N LEU A 174 -13.97 -0.64 25.34
CA LEU A 174 -15.03 -0.27 26.27
C LEU A 174 -14.96 1.22 26.67
N ILE A 175 -13.76 1.76 26.92
CA ILE A 175 -13.56 3.20 27.18
C ILE A 175 -14.05 4.03 25.99
N LYS A 176 -13.73 3.61 24.75
CA LYS A 176 -14.21 4.29 23.55
C LYS A 176 -15.74 4.24 23.44
N THR A 177 -16.35 3.09 23.74
CA THR A 177 -17.82 2.97 23.83
C THR A 177 -18.40 3.90 24.90
N ALA A 178 -17.77 3.98 26.07
CA ALA A 178 -18.16 4.90 27.14
C ALA A 178 -18.06 6.37 26.72
N MET A 179 -17.04 6.74 25.95
CA MET A 179 -16.92 8.07 25.34
C MET A 179 -18.03 8.35 24.32
N GLU A 180 -18.44 7.37 23.52
CA GLU A 180 -19.56 7.50 22.57
C GLU A 180 -20.92 7.64 23.29
N GLU A 181 -21.09 6.98 24.44
CA GLU A 181 -22.26 7.16 25.35
C GLU A 181 -22.17 8.42 26.22
N LYS A 182 -21.13 9.25 26.06
CA LYS A 182 -20.93 10.48 26.85
C LYS A 182 -20.89 10.23 28.36
N VAL A 183 -20.26 9.13 28.79
CA VAL A 183 -19.87 8.93 30.20
C VAL A 183 -18.97 10.09 30.63
N ASP A 184 -19.06 10.48 31.90
CA ASP A 184 -18.38 11.67 32.43
C ASP A 184 -16.86 11.63 32.20
N THR A 185 -16.33 12.72 31.65
CA THR A 185 -14.89 12.86 31.38
C THR A 185 -14.07 12.97 32.67
N GLY A 186 -14.67 13.46 33.77
CA GLY A 186 -14.05 13.50 35.08
C GLY A 186 -13.77 12.12 35.65
N TYR A 187 -14.60 11.13 35.32
CA TYR A 187 -14.36 9.70 35.61
C TYR A 187 -13.37 9.05 34.64
N LEU A 188 -13.58 9.22 33.34
CA LEU A 188 -12.80 8.49 32.32
C LEU A 188 -11.33 8.93 32.23
N ILE A 189 -11.01 10.20 32.47
CA ILE A 189 -9.62 10.70 32.42
C ILE A 189 -8.73 10.00 33.46
N PRO A 190 -9.02 10.06 34.78
CA PRO A 190 -8.19 9.39 35.78
C PRO A 190 -8.17 7.87 35.58
N TYR A 191 -9.25 7.28 35.06
CA TYR A 191 -9.30 5.86 34.71
C TYR A 191 -8.24 5.49 33.66
N VAL A 192 -8.20 6.22 32.53
CA VAL A 192 -7.20 6.01 31.48
C VAL A 192 -5.78 6.34 31.96
N GLU A 193 -5.61 7.39 32.76
CA GLU A 193 -4.32 7.74 33.37
C GLU A 193 -3.77 6.62 34.26
N ASN A 194 -4.64 5.93 35.01
CA ASN A 194 -4.22 4.82 35.86
C ASN A 194 -3.81 3.58 35.05
N ILE A 195 -4.48 3.28 33.93
CA ILE A 195 -4.04 2.24 33.01
C ILE A 195 -2.68 2.60 32.40
N LEU A 196 -2.48 3.85 31.98
CA LEU A 196 -1.18 4.28 31.43
C LEU A 196 -0.02 4.16 32.43
N LYS A 197 -0.29 4.31 33.74
CA LYS A 197 0.72 4.14 34.80
C LYS A 197 1.16 2.69 35.00
N THR A 198 0.39 1.70 34.53
CA THR A 198 0.82 0.29 34.62
C THR A 198 1.96 -0.01 33.64
N TYR A 199 2.17 0.87 32.65
CA TYR A 199 3.29 0.78 31.70
C TYR A 199 4.45 1.64 32.18
N ASP A 200 5.58 1.00 32.44
CA ASP A 200 6.82 1.68 32.76
C ASP A 200 7.39 2.44 31.55
N ASP A 201 8.40 3.26 31.82
CA ASP A 201 9.05 4.11 30.82
C ASP A 201 9.80 3.34 29.72
N ASN A 202 10.12 2.06 29.98
CA ASN A 202 10.82 1.14 29.08
C ASN A 202 9.91 0.07 28.46
N SER A 203 8.60 0.15 28.67
CA SER A 203 7.65 -0.79 28.06
C SER A 203 7.67 -0.71 26.52
N CYS A 204 7.85 -1.86 25.87
CA CYS A 204 7.81 -2.03 24.41
C CYS A 204 6.39 -2.46 23.96
N ASP A 205 5.39 -1.63 24.27
CA ASP A 205 3.99 -1.86 23.92
C ASP A 205 3.39 -0.60 23.25
N ALA A 206 4.13 -0.01 22.30
CA ALA A 206 3.71 1.24 21.68
C ALA A 206 2.29 1.22 21.07
N PRO A 207 1.79 0.11 20.49
CA PRO A 207 0.41 0.07 19.99
C PRO A 207 -0.64 0.32 21.08
N LEU A 208 -0.48 -0.30 22.26
CA LEU A 208 -1.42 -0.16 23.37
C LEU A 208 -1.25 1.19 24.08
N ILE A 209 -0.01 1.56 24.41
CA ILE A 209 0.29 2.87 25.03
C ILE A 209 -0.20 4.01 24.12
N GLY A 210 0.03 3.89 22.81
CA GLY A 210 -0.46 4.83 21.80
C GLY A 210 -1.97 4.92 21.78
N LYS A 211 -2.69 3.79 21.80
CA LYS A 211 -4.17 3.75 21.87
C LYS A 211 -4.69 4.50 23.11
N PHE A 212 -4.12 4.26 24.28
CA PHE A 212 -4.54 4.95 25.50
C PHE A 212 -4.15 6.43 25.51
N CYS A 213 -3.00 6.81 24.96
CA CYS A 213 -2.63 8.21 24.77
C CYS A 213 -3.63 8.93 23.84
N ASP A 214 -4.05 8.29 22.75
CA ASP A 214 -5.02 8.87 21.81
C ASP A 214 -6.40 9.06 22.47
N LEU A 215 -6.86 8.06 23.25
CA LEU A 215 -8.10 8.17 24.04
C LEU A 215 -8.00 9.29 25.07
N LEU A 216 -6.86 9.41 25.78
CA LEU A 216 -6.65 10.42 26.80
C LEU A 216 -6.60 11.83 26.20
N GLU A 217 -5.89 12.02 25.07
CA GLU A 217 -5.87 13.28 24.33
C GLU A 217 -7.29 13.69 23.92
N GLU A 218 -8.09 12.77 23.39
CA GLU A 218 -9.48 13.04 23.01
C GLU A 218 -10.36 13.43 24.22
N LEU A 219 -10.21 12.74 25.36
CA LEU A 219 -10.92 13.06 26.59
C LEU A 219 -10.57 14.46 27.11
N TYR A 220 -9.29 14.84 27.12
CA TYR A 220 -8.86 16.19 27.50
C TYR A 220 -9.38 17.25 26.53
N CYS A 221 -9.38 16.98 25.23
CA CYS A 221 -9.95 17.90 24.25
C CYS A 221 -11.46 18.11 24.49
N ARG A 222 -12.21 17.04 24.75
CA ARG A 222 -13.65 17.11 25.07
C ARG A 222 -13.91 17.88 26.36
N LYS A 223 -13.20 17.56 27.44
CA LYS A 223 -13.35 18.21 28.76
C LYS A 223 -13.11 19.72 28.71
N ASN A 224 -12.15 20.16 27.91
CA ASN A 224 -11.75 21.57 27.82
C ASN A 224 -12.28 22.28 26.57
N ASN A 225 -13.10 21.61 25.76
CA ASN A 225 -13.61 22.09 24.47
C ASN A 225 -12.50 22.59 23.52
N TRP A 226 -11.36 21.90 23.50
CA TRP A 226 -10.24 22.23 22.62
C TRP A 226 -10.49 21.71 21.20
N GLN A 227 -10.20 22.55 20.21
CA GLN A 227 -10.20 22.17 18.81
C GLN A 227 -8.93 21.40 18.44
N LYS A 228 -9.02 20.45 17.52
CA LYS A 228 -7.85 19.74 16.98
C LYS A 228 -6.97 20.73 16.21
N LYS A 229 -5.86 21.13 16.82
CA LYS A 229 -4.83 21.96 16.19
C LYS A 229 -3.79 21.09 15.49
N LYS A 230 -3.27 21.57 14.37
CA LYS A 230 -2.14 20.95 13.66
C LYS A 230 -0.88 20.90 14.53
N CYS A 231 -0.67 21.94 15.34
CA CYS A 231 0.41 22.05 16.31
C CYS A 231 -0.17 22.38 17.68
N ILE A 232 0.12 21.56 18.69
CA ILE A 232 -0.39 21.74 20.05
C ILE A 232 0.56 22.57 20.90
N THR A 233 -0.04 23.30 21.83
CA THR A 233 0.64 24.22 22.77
C THR A 233 0.29 23.91 24.22
N GLU A 234 -0.78 23.14 24.42
CA GLU A 234 -1.36 22.81 25.71
C GLU A 234 -0.46 21.81 26.45
N PRO A 235 0.09 22.15 27.64
CA PRO A 235 1.10 21.32 28.32
C PRO A 235 0.67 19.86 28.57
N LYS A 236 -0.62 19.65 28.87
CA LYS A 236 -1.18 18.30 29.07
C LYS A 236 -1.17 17.46 27.79
N LEU A 237 -1.56 18.05 26.66
CA LEU A 237 -1.53 17.35 25.37
C LEU A 237 -0.08 17.07 24.95
N ILE A 238 0.84 18.01 25.22
CA ILE A 238 2.27 17.83 24.95
C ILE A 238 2.79 16.63 25.74
N ALA A 239 2.48 16.53 27.03
CA ALA A 239 2.89 15.40 27.87
C ALA A 239 2.36 14.06 27.35
N ILE A 240 1.10 14.00 26.90
CA ILE A 240 0.49 12.79 26.33
C ILE A 240 1.22 12.36 25.05
N ARG A 241 1.46 13.30 24.12
CA ARG A 241 2.20 12.99 22.88
C ARG A 241 3.65 12.61 23.16
N ARG A 242 4.29 13.22 24.17
CA ARG A 242 5.63 12.84 24.63
C ARG A 242 5.67 11.42 25.17
N ARG A 243 4.67 10.98 25.94
CA ARG A 243 4.55 9.58 26.40
C ARG A 243 4.41 8.61 25.23
N LYS A 244 3.61 8.97 24.21
CA LYS A 244 3.47 8.19 22.98
C LYS A 244 4.79 8.10 22.20
N ILE A 245 5.49 9.24 22.03
CA ILE A 245 6.81 9.31 21.39
C ILE A 245 7.80 8.40 22.11
N GLN A 246 7.85 8.44 23.44
CA GLN A 246 8.74 7.60 24.23
C GLN A 246 8.50 6.11 24.00
N ALA A 247 7.24 5.66 24.00
CA ALA A 247 6.92 4.25 23.73
C ALA A 247 7.38 3.81 22.33
N ILE A 248 7.16 4.65 21.30
CA ILE A 248 7.60 4.37 19.93
C ILE A 248 9.14 4.38 19.83
N ARG A 249 9.83 5.26 20.56
CA ARG A 249 11.30 5.25 20.62
C ARG A 249 11.82 3.96 21.28
N MET A 250 11.17 3.48 22.32
CA MET A 250 11.58 2.24 22.99
C MET A 250 11.41 1.02 22.06
N GLU A 251 10.31 0.96 21.31
CA GLU A 251 10.13 0.00 20.21
C GLU A 251 11.20 0.10 19.13
N ALA A 252 11.61 1.32 18.78
CA ALA A 252 12.67 1.56 17.79
C ALA A 252 14.01 1.00 18.28
N GLU A 253 14.35 1.20 19.56
CA GLU A 253 15.57 0.65 20.15
C GLU A 253 15.51 -0.87 20.30
N TYR A 254 14.38 -1.42 20.75
CA TYR A 254 14.18 -2.86 20.84
C TYR A 254 14.31 -3.54 19.48
N ALA A 255 13.73 -2.94 18.43
CA ALA A 255 13.92 -3.39 17.07
C ALA A 255 15.42 -3.36 16.71
N GLY A 256 16.08 -2.20 16.87
CA GLY A 256 17.50 -2.02 16.53
C GLY A 256 18.47 -2.97 17.23
N ALA A 257 18.11 -3.52 18.40
CA ALA A 257 18.96 -4.41 19.21
C ALA A 257 19.15 -5.82 18.64
N SER A 258 18.41 -6.22 17.60
CA SER A 258 18.54 -7.56 17.00
C SER A 258 18.64 -7.46 15.48
N SER A 259 19.35 -8.40 14.84
CA SER A 259 19.50 -8.74 13.41
C SER A 259 19.07 -7.78 12.25
N LYS A 260 19.66 -8.07 11.07
CA LYS A 260 19.56 -7.36 9.76
C LYS A 260 18.19 -6.84 9.30
N GLY A 261 17.07 -7.43 9.74
CA GLY A 261 15.71 -6.99 9.37
C GLY A 261 15.21 -5.78 10.17
N ASN A 262 15.86 -5.44 11.27
CA ASN A 262 15.29 -4.51 12.23
C ASN A 262 15.77 -3.07 12.10
N LEU A 263 16.86 -2.77 11.37
CA LEU A 263 17.24 -1.39 11.09
C LEU A 263 16.15 -0.66 10.30
N MET A 264 15.54 -1.33 9.31
CA MET A 264 14.41 -0.79 8.56
C MET A 264 13.18 -0.54 9.46
N ARG A 265 12.96 -1.41 10.45
CA ARG A 265 11.89 -1.24 11.44
C ARG A 265 12.19 -0.09 12.41
N LYS A 266 13.44 0.06 12.86
CA LYS A 266 13.91 1.22 13.64
C LYS A 266 13.69 2.52 12.87
N ILE A 267 14.13 2.59 11.60
CA ILE A 267 13.90 3.76 10.73
C ILE A 267 12.41 4.08 10.62
N HIS A 268 11.54 3.08 10.45
CA HIS A 268 10.10 3.28 10.39
C HIS A 268 9.56 3.94 11.66
N TYR A 269 9.85 3.39 12.83
CA TYR A 269 9.41 3.97 14.10
C TYR A 269 9.98 5.37 14.37
N LEU A 270 11.26 5.62 14.07
CA LEU A 270 11.84 6.95 14.23
C LEU A 270 11.20 8.00 13.29
N LYS A 271 10.78 7.60 12.08
CA LYS A 271 9.99 8.46 11.18
C LYS A 271 8.60 8.77 11.74
N GLU A 272 7.97 7.81 12.43
CA GLU A 272 6.71 8.08 13.15
C GLU A 272 6.91 9.06 14.30
N VAL A 273 8.01 8.95 15.04
CA VAL A 273 8.39 9.92 16.08
C VAL A 273 8.54 11.33 15.50
N ILE A 274 9.21 11.48 14.35
CA ILE A 274 9.29 12.79 13.66
C ILE A 274 7.91 13.34 13.34
N GLN A 275 7.01 12.48 12.85
CA GLN A 275 5.67 12.91 12.49
C GLN A 275 4.88 13.39 13.71
N LEU A 276 5.02 12.74 14.87
CA LEU A 276 4.45 13.20 16.13
C LEU A 276 5.10 14.49 16.63
N LEU A 277 6.44 14.61 16.57
CA LEU A 277 7.15 15.82 16.98
C LEU A 277 6.71 17.04 16.17
N LYS A 278 6.45 16.92 14.86
CA LYS A 278 5.91 18.01 14.01
C LYS A 278 4.58 18.58 14.52
N THR A 279 3.86 17.81 15.33
CA THR A 279 2.58 18.25 15.91
C THR A 279 2.75 18.96 17.25
N ILE A 280 3.96 19.08 17.78
CA ILE A 280 4.30 19.74 19.05
C ILE A 280 5.14 20.99 18.75
N GLN A 281 4.79 22.13 19.34
CA GLN A 281 5.54 23.38 19.16
C GLN A 281 6.95 23.29 19.79
N GLY A 282 7.96 23.83 19.11
CA GLY A 282 9.32 23.97 19.66
C GLY A 282 10.19 22.71 19.57
N THR A 283 9.87 21.77 18.67
CA THR A 283 10.63 20.52 18.49
C THR A 283 11.58 20.53 17.29
N GLU A 284 11.84 21.69 16.70
CA GLU A 284 12.65 21.88 15.49
C GLU A 284 14.04 21.23 15.61
N GLU A 285 14.78 21.53 16.68
CA GLU A 285 16.13 20.99 16.90
C GLU A 285 16.13 19.49 17.19
N GLU A 286 15.13 18.99 17.93
CA GLU A 286 14.97 17.55 18.20
C GLU A 286 14.70 16.78 16.91
N ARG A 287 13.81 17.30 16.05
CA ARG A 287 13.54 16.71 14.72
C ARG A 287 14.80 16.72 13.86
N LYS A 288 15.60 17.79 13.90
CA LYS A 288 16.85 17.89 13.16
C LYS A 288 17.87 16.85 13.61
N ALA A 289 18.08 16.71 14.92
CA ALA A 289 18.96 15.68 15.47
C ALA A 289 18.49 14.26 15.09
N LEU A 290 17.19 14.00 15.20
CA LEU A 290 16.62 12.70 14.85
C LEU A 290 16.72 12.39 13.34
N LEU A 291 16.58 13.40 12.47
CA LEU A 291 16.82 13.23 11.03
C LEU A 291 18.28 12.88 10.72
N GLN A 292 19.24 13.43 11.47
CA GLN A 292 20.66 13.07 11.33
C GLN A 292 20.93 11.64 11.79
N GLU A 293 20.33 11.22 12.92
CA GLU A 293 20.39 9.83 13.38
C GLU A 293 19.82 8.87 12.34
N ILE A 294 18.61 9.15 11.83
CA ILE A 294 17.98 8.33 10.79
C ILE A 294 18.87 8.23 9.55
N ALA A 295 19.51 9.32 9.12
CA ALA A 295 20.39 9.30 7.95
C ALA A 295 21.59 8.36 8.13
N GLN A 296 22.18 8.29 9.33
CA GLN A 296 23.26 7.36 9.64
C GLN A 296 22.78 5.91 9.60
N ILE A 297 21.57 5.63 10.13
CA ILE A 297 20.98 4.29 10.10
C ILE A 297 20.60 3.88 8.67
N GLU A 298 20.03 4.80 7.88
CA GLU A 298 19.70 4.58 6.47
C GLU A 298 20.96 4.21 5.66
N GLU A 299 22.06 4.94 5.85
CA GLU A 299 23.33 4.64 5.19
C GLU A 299 23.90 3.27 5.61
N ALA A 300 23.91 2.96 6.91
CA ALA A 300 24.34 1.67 7.43
C ALA A 300 23.49 0.51 6.88
N SER A 301 22.17 0.73 6.75
CA SER A 301 21.22 -0.29 6.28
C SER A 301 21.48 -0.75 4.84
N LEU A 302 22.11 0.07 3.99
CA LEU A 302 22.45 -0.31 2.61
C LEU A 302 23.41 -1.50 2.57
N SER A 303 24.38 -1.54 3.49
CA SER A 303 25.37 -2.62 3.58
C SER A 303 24.76 -3.95 4.01
N GLU A 304 23.58 -3.91 4.64
CA GLU A 304 22.86 -5.08 5.12
C GLU A 304 21.87 -5.63 4.09
N MET A 305 21.62 -4.92 3.00
CA MET A 305 20.71 -5.36 1.95
C MET A 305 21.28 -6.53 1.17
N MET A 306 20.51 -7.60 1.07
CA MET A 306 20.86 -8.76 0.26
C MET A 306 20.78 -8.42 -1.23
N VAL A 307 21.89 -8.56 -1.93
CA VAL A 307 21.93 -8.43 -3.40
C VAL A 307 21.58 -9.79 -4.01
N TRP A 308 20.49 -9.83 -4.75
CA TRP A 308 20.13 -10.97 -5.58
C TRP A 308 20.70 -10.75 -6.98
N SER A 309 21.50 -11.68 -7.46
CA SER A 309 21.99 -11.70 -8.84
C SER A 309 21.41 -12.90 -9.57
N ASP A 310 20.82 -12.67 -10.73
CA ASP A 310 20.44 -13.72 -11.67
C ASP A 310 21.39 -13.68 -12.88
N LYS A 311 21.78 -14.84 -13.39
CA LYS A 311 22.66 -14.97 -14.56
C LYS A 311 21.91 -15.71 -15.65
N GLN A 312 21.74 -15.06 -16.79
CA GLN A 312 21.08 -15.64 -17.95
C GLN A 312 22.07 -15.72 -19.13
N ASP A 313 22.06 -16.84 -19.84
CA ASP A 313 22.88 -17.01 -21.05
C ASP A 313 22.17 -16.36 -22.25
N ALA A 314 22.72 -15.25 -22.73
CA ALA A 314 22.24 -14.53 -23.91
C ALA A 314 23.05 -14.86 -25.19
N SER A 315 23.93 -15.84 -25.17
CA SER A 315 24.86 -16.14 -26.28
C SER A 315 24.14 -16.38 -27.61
N GLY A 316 22.99 -17.05 -27.60
CA GLY A 316 22.18 -17.28 -28.81
C GLY A 316 21.65 -15.98 -29.42
N ILE A 317 21.17 -15.06 -28.58
CA ILE A 317 20.66 -13.74 -28.99
C ILE A 317 21.79 -12.91 -29.59
N VAL A 318 22.96 -12.89 -28.94
CA VAL A 318 24.13 -12.13 -29.41
C VAL A 318 24.68 -12.68 -30.73
N LYS A 319 24.74 -14.01 -30.90
CA LYS A 319 25.15 -14.63 -32.18
C LYS A 319 24.22 -14.24 -33.32
N GLU A 320 22.92 -14.28 -33.09
CA GLU A 320 21.93 -13.85 -34.10
C GLU A 320 22.07 -12.36 -34.42
N LEU A 321 22.27 -11.52 -33.40
CA LEU A 321 22.51 -10.08 -33.57
C LEU A 321 23.71 -9.82 -34.50
N PHE A 322 24.86 -10.46 -34.27
CA PHE A 322 26.03 -10.27 -35.13
C PHE A 322 25.82 -10.77 -36.56
N ARG A 323 25.10 -11.90 -36.74
CA ARG A 323 24.74 -12.41 -38.07
C ARG A 323 23.87 -11.41 -38.86
N GLN A 324 23.02 -10.65 -38.17
CA GLN A 324 22.20 -9.61 -38.82
C GLN A 324 23.01 -8.35 -39.18
N LEU A 325 24.08 -8.05 -38.43
CA LEU A 325 24.91 -6.87 -38.65
C LEU A 325 26.00 -7.07 -39.71
N GLU A 326 26.41 -8.32 -39.97
CA GLU A 326 27.57 -8.65 -40.82
C GLU A 326 27.47 -8.13 -42.26
N ASP A 327 26.27 -8.15 -42.84
CA ASP A 327 26.00 -7.74 -44.23
C ASP A 327 25.57 -6.25 -44.37
N LEU A 328 25.60 -5.50 -43.28
CA LEU A 328 25.20 -4.09 -43.26
C LEU A 328 26.40 -3.17 -43.48
N ASP A 329 26.22 -2.14 -44.31
CA ASP A 329 27.17 -1.04 -44.42
C ASP A 329 27.05 -0.07 -43.23
N LYS A 330 27.88 0.99 -43.23
CA LYS A 330 27.92 1.97 -42.13
C LYS A 330 26.56 2.66 -41.89
N GLU A 331 25.89 3.11 -42.96
CA GLU A 331 24.62 3.83 -42.84
C GLU A 331 23.49 2.88 -42.43
N GLU A 332 23.48 1.67 -42.98
CA GLU A 332 22.54 0.62 -42.62
C GLU A 332 22.74 0.13 -41.17
N ALA A 333 23.98 0.00 -40.70
CA ALA A 333 24.28 -0.40 -39.33
C ALA A 333 23.85 0.69 -38.32
N LEU A 334 24.06 1.97 -38.63
CA LEU A 334 23.54 3.09 -37.83
C LEU A 334 22.02 3.10 -37.80
N CYS A 335 21.36 2.88 -38.94
CA CYS A 335 19.90 2.74 -39.01
C CYS A 335 19.41 1.52 -38.22
N TYR A 336 20.09 0.38 -38.32
CA TYR A 336 19.76 -0.82 -37.54
C TYR A 336 19.81 -0.50 -36.05
N PHE A 337 20.92 0.11 -35.61
CA PHE A 337 21.12 0.49 -34.22
C PHE A 337 20.02 1.42 -33.72
N ALA A 338 19.69 2.48 -34.47
CA ALA A 338 18.65 3.43 -34.06
C ALA A 338 17.23 2.84 -34.15
N SER A 339 16.90 2.06 -35.18
CA SER A 339 15.52 1.70 -35.50
C SER A 339 15.09 0.31 -35.01
N PHE A 340 15.96 -0.69 -35.10
CA PHE A 340 15.56 -2.10 -34.96
C PHE A 340 15.66 -2.63 -33.53
N LEU A 341 16.52 -2.02 -32.70
CA LEU A 341 16.56 -2.41 -31.29
C LEU A 341 15.28 -1.96 -30.56
N PRO A 342 14.66 -2.85 -29.76
CA PRO A 342 13.33 -2.63 -29.21
C PRO A 342 13.32 -1.64 -28.03
N ILE A 343 12.19 -0.95 -27.88
CA ILE A 343 11.79 -0.29 -26.63
C ILE A 343 10.70 -1.14 -25.95
N PRO A 344 10.46 -0.98 -24.64
CA PRO A 344 9.42 -1.72 -23.95
C PRO A 344 8.03 -1.44 -24.53
N VAL A 345 7.29 -2.50 -24.84
CA VAL A 345 5.91 -2.41 -25.32
C VAL A 345 4.99 -2.32 -24.12
N ARG A 346 4.29 -1.20 -23.96
CA ARG A 346 3.49 -0.87 -22.78
C ARG A 346 2.47 -1.95 -22.47
N GLU A 347 1.71 -2.40 -23.46
CA GLU A 347 0.66 -3.40 -23.23
C GLU A 347 1.24 -4.78 -22.88
N LYS A 348 2.41 -5.14 -23.41
CA LYS A 348 3.13 -6.36 -23.02
C LYS A 348 3.58 -6.27 -21.56
N VAL A 349 4.16 -5.14 -21.16
CA VAL A 349 4.59 -4.90 -19.78
C VAL A 349 3.40 -4.90 -18.82
N LYS A 350 2.29 -4.27 -19.19
CA LYS A 350 1.03 -4.30 -18.43
C LYS A 350 0.55 -5.73 -18.18
N ASN A 351 0.49 -6.54 -19.24
CA ASN A 351 0.08 -7.94 -19.14
C ASN A 351 1.04 -8.76 -18.26
N GLN A 352 2.35 -8.52 -18.34
CA GLN A 352 3.31 -9.14 -17.44
C GLN A 352 3.03 -8.78 -15.97
N VAL A 353 2.78 -7.51 -15.66
CA VAL A 353 2.48 -7.07 -14.29
C VAL A 353 1.19 -7.68 -13.76
N LEU A 354 0.13 -7.73 -14.58
CA LEU A 354 -1.17 -8.29 -14.18
C LEU A 354 -1.15 -9.82 -14.00
N ASN A 355 -0.32 -10.51 -14.78
CA ASN A 355 -0.21 -11.98 -14.80
C ASN A 355 0.93 -12.53 -13.93
N ARG A 356 1.70 -11.68 -13.23
CA ARG A 356 2.69 -12.14 -12.25
C ARG A 356 2.00 -12.93 -11.14
N THR A 357 2.29 -14.22 -11.05
CA THR A 357 1.84 -15.11 -9.98
C THR A 357 3.02 -15.44 -9.05
N GLY A 358 2.80 -15.32 -7.73
CA GLY A 358 3.80 -15.69 -6.72
C GLY A 358 3.82 -14.79 -5.48
N ILE A 359 3.95 -15.38 -4.30
CA ILE A 359 3.90 -14.73 -2.98
C ILE A 359 4.95 -13.60 -2.84
N LEU A 360 6.15 -13.78 -3.40
CA LEU A 360 7.25 -12.80 -3.36
C LEU A 360 6.98 -11.51 -4.16
N ASN A 361 6.19 -11.60 -5.23
CA ASN A 361 5.96 -10.49 -6.16
C ASN A 361 4.59 -9.81 -5.99
N THR A 362 3.63 -10.48 -5.36
CA THR A 362 2.24 -10.00 -5.26
C THR A 362 1.90 -9.37 -3.91
N ILE A 363 2.70 -9.61 -2.87
CA ILE A 363 2.36 -9.23 -1.48
C ILE A 363 3.29 -8.15 -0.90
N PHE A 364 4.53 -8.00 -1.41
CA PHE A 364 5.48 -7.04 -0.85
C PHE A 364 5.62 -5.76 -1.68
N PRO A 365 5.28 -4.58 -1.11
CA PRO A 365 5.67 -3.28 -1.63
C PRO A 365 7.15 -3.21 -2.00
N ALA A 366 7.45 -2.83 -3.23
CA ALA A 366 8.82 -2.57 -3.65
C ALA A 366 9.23 -1.17 -3.18
N ALA A 367 10.27 -1.09 -2.36
CA ALA A 367 10.89 0.17 -1.97
C ALA A 367 12.08 0.46 -2.89
N ILE A 368 12.17 1.68 -3.40
CA ILE A 368 13.34 2.20 -4.10
C ILE A 368 14.09 3.09 -3.13
N LEU A 369 15.34 2.73 -2.85
CA LEU A 369 16.24 3.50 -2.01
C LEU A 369 17.23 4.28 -2.90
N GLY A 370 17.46 5.53 -2.55
CA GLY A 370 18.45 6.39 -3.17
C GLY A 370 19.83 6.28 -2.53
N LYS A 371 20.71 7.22 -2.90
CA LYS A 371 22.02 7.40 -2.25
C LYS A 371 21.84 7.58 -0.73
N GLY A 372 22.63 6.84 0.05
CA GLY A 372 22.57 6.85 1.51
C GLY A 372 21.32 6.17 2.11
N GLY A 373 20.62 5.30 1.37
CA GLY A 373 19.54 4.47 1.91
C GLY A 373 18.19 5.16 2.05
N LYS A 374 18.08 6.40 1.57
CA LYS A 374 16.83 7.19 1.66
C LYS A 374 15.73 6.58 0.81
N LEU A 375 14.56 6.37 1.39
CA LEU A 375 13.37 5.91 0.65
C LEU A 375 12.91 6.98 -0.35
N ILE A 376 13.07 6.71 -1.65
CA ILE A 376 12.63 7.59 -2.76
C ILE A 376 11.19 7.29 -3.14
N ALA A 377 10.84 6.00 -3.23
CA ALA A 377 9.52 5.55 -3.65
C ALA A 377 9.17 4.21 -3.00
N LYS A 378 7.88 3.97 -2.81
CA LYS A 378 7.34 2.70 -2.31
C LYS A 378 6.11 2.34 -3.13
N SER A 379 6.16 1.22 -3.84
CA SER A 379 5.00 0.76 -4.62
C SER A 379 3.90 0.24 -3.70
N ARG A 380 2.66 0.29 -4.17
CA ARG A 380 1.51 -0.33 -3.49
C ARG A 380 1.18 -1.67 -4.16
N PRO A 381 0.41 -2.54 -3.49
CA PRO A 381 -0.16 -3.72 -4.16
C PRO A 381 -1.05 -3.31 -5.33
N VAL A 382 -0.87 -3.96 -6.49
CA VAL A 382 -1.66 -3.67 -7.70
C VAL A 382 -3.12 -4.11 -7.54
N LYS A 383 -3.37 -5.24 -6.88
CA LYS A 383 -4.71 -5.75 -6.60
C LYS A 383 -5.11 -5.41 -5.17
N LYS A 384 -6.27 -4.78 -5.01
CA LYS A 384 -6.89 -4.50 -3.71
C LYS A 384 -7.56 -5.76 -3.14
N PRO A 385 -7.86 -5.79 -1.82
CA PRO A 385 -8.53 -6.93 -1.20
C PRO A 385 -9.90 -7.30 -1.81
N ASP A 386 -10.58 -6.32 -2.41
CA ASP A 386 -11.86 -6.49 -3.12
C ASP A 386 -11.70 -7.00 -4.57
N GLY A 387 -10.46 -7.27 -5.01
CA GLY A 387 -10.13 -7.74 -6.35
C GLY A 387 -9.97 -6.63 -7.41
N THR A 388 -10.25 -5.37 -7.07
CA THR A 388 -10.08 -4.24 -8.00
C THR A 388 -8.62 -3.85 -8.19
N ILE A 389 -8.30 -3.23 -9.34
CA ILE A 389 -6.94 -2.78 -9.67
C ILE A 389 -6.73 -1.35 -9.16
N ASP A 390 -5.61 -1.10 -8.49
CA ASP A 390 -5.11 0.25 -8.22
C ASP A 390 -4.29 0.72 -9.42
N GLU A 391 -4.86 1.60 -10.25
CA GLU A 391 -4.22 2.13 -11.47
C GLU A 391 -2.90 2.86 -11.19
N GLY A 392 -2.79 3.56 -10.06
CA GLY A 392 -1.54 4.21 -9.66
C GLY A 392 -0.46 3.19 -9.36
N ALA A 393 -0.81 2.13 -8.61
CA ALA A 393 0.10 1.05 -8.31
C ALA A 393 0.46 0.21 -9.55
N LEU A 394 -0.47 0.04 -10.48
CA LEU A 394 -0.22 -0.61 -11.77
C LEU A 394 0.83 0.17 -12.57
N LYS A 395 0.65 1.50 -12.71
CA LYS A 395 1.61 2.38 -13.39
C LYS A 395 3.01 2.28 -12.78
N ASP A 396 3.14 2.40 -11.45
CA ASP A 396 4.41 2.28 -10.73
C ASP A 396 5.12 0.94 -11.03
N ASN A 397 4.38 -0.17 -11.03
CA ASN A 397 4.93 -1.50 -11.29
C ASN A 397 5.26 -1.75 -12.77
N MET A 398 4.52 -1.14 -13.68
CA MET A 398 4.83 -1.16 -15.12
C MET A 398 6.15 -0.43 -15.38
N GLU A 399 6.32 0.78 -14.86
CA GLU A 399 7.55 1.56 -15.03
C GLU A 399 8.78 0.84 -14.44
N ARG A 400 8.64 0.23 -13.25
CA ARG A 400 9.69 -0.60 -12.66
C ARG A 400 10.07 -1.78 -13.54
N THR A 401 9.07 -2.46 -14.10
CA THR A 401 9.28 -3.63 -14.96
C THR A 401 9.96 -3.24 -16.26
N ALA A 402 9.50 -2.14 -16.88
CA ALA A 402 10.10 -1.58 -18.08
C ALA A 402 11.55 -1.17 -17.84
N ALA A 403 11.87 -0.54 -16.71
CA ALA A 403 13.25 -0.18 -16.39
C ALA A 403 14.19 -1.40 -16.26
N MET A 404 13.69 -2.52 -15.71
CA MET A 404 14.44 -3.79 -15.69
C MET A 404 14.63 -4.37 -17.10
N GLU A 405 13.59 -4.34 -17.93
CA GLU A 405 13.66 -4.78 -19.33
C GLU A 405 14.63 -3.92 -20.16
N MET A 406 14.61 -2.59 -19.98
CA MET A 406 15.54 -1.66 -20.61
C MET A 406 16.99 -1.95 -20.20
N ASP A 407 17.25 -2.19 -18.91
CA ASP A 407 18.60 -2.54 -18.41
C ASP A 407 19.10 -3.85 -19.03
N TYR A 408 18.23 -4.85 -19.17
CA TYR A 408 18.53 -6.10 -19.86
C TYR A 408 18.85 -5.89 -21.35
N PHE A 409 18.03 -5.10 -22.06
CA PHE A 409 18.30 -4.74 -23.46
C PHE A 409 19.58 -3.94 -23.62
N ALA A 410 19.90 -3.07 -22.67
CA ALA A 410 21.14 -2.31 -22.68
C ALA A 410 22.37 -3.22 -22.66
N GLN A 411 22.36 -4.21 -21.77
CA GLN A 411 23.45 -5.16 -21.58
C GLN A 411 23.67 -6.07 -22.79
N ILE A 412 22.59 -6.52 -23.43
CA ILE A 412 22.65 -7.56 -24.46
C ILE A 412 22.60 -6.98 -25.87
N LEU A 413 21.63 -6.13 -26.17
CA LEU A 413 21.40 -5.66 -27.54
C LEU A 413 22.18 -4.38 -27.81
N VAL A 414 21.99 -3.36 -26.97
CA VAL A 414 22.58 -2.03 -27.21
C VAL A 414 24.10 -2.09 -27.12
N ARG A 415 24.64 -2.66 -26.04
CA ARG A 415 26.09 -2.80 -25.85
C ARG A 415 26.76 -3.56 -26.98
N ASN A 416 26.28 -4.76 -27.32
CA ASN A 416 26.93 -5.56 -28.35
C ASN A 416 26.83 -4.90 -29.74
N THR A 417 25.71 -4.25 -30.07
CA THR A 417 25.58 -3.51 -31.33
C THR A 417 26.50 -2.29 -31.37
N PHE A 418 26.59 -1.55 -30.26
CA PHE A 418 27.47 -0.39 -30.12
C PHE A 418 28.95 -0.77 -30.31
N GLU A 419 29.42 -1.80 -29.61
CA GLU A 419 30.80 -2.29 -29.74
C GLU A 419 31.08 -2.83 -31.15
N TYR A 420 30.11 -3.53 -31.75
CA TYR A 420 30.23 -4.01 -33.13
C TYR A 420 30.46 -2.84 -34.10
N ILE A 421 29.60 -1.82 -34.05
CA ILE A 421 29.69 -0.65 -34.92
C ILE A 421 31.02 0.07 -34.73
N ARG A 422 31.44 0.31 -33.48
CA ARG A 422 32.72 0.97 -33.17
C ARG A 422 33.94 0.20 -33.64
N SER A 423 33.88 -1.14 -33.62
CA SER A 423 34.99 -1.98 -34.08
C SER A 423 35.08 -2.06 -35.61
N ARG A 424 33.98 -1.85 -36.32
CA ARG A 424 33.87 -2.04 -37.77
C ARG A 424 33.94 -0.74 -38.57
N PHE A 425 33.43 0.36 -38.01
CA PHE A 425 33.23 1.62 -38.72
C PHE A 425 33.78 2.80 -37.92
N VAL A 426 34.37 3.76 -38.65
CA VAL A 426 34.65 5.09 -38.11
C VAL A 426 33.39 5.92 -38.30
N ILE A 427 32.81 6.37 -37.18
CA ILE A 427 31.65 7.26 -37.18
C ILE A 427 32.15 8.69 -37.13
N GLU A 428 31.81 9.46 -38.17
CA GLU A 428 32.20 10.85 -38.31
C GLU A 428 31.03 11.78 -37.96
N GLU A 429 31.33 13.04 -37.64
CA GLU A 429 30.30 14.03 -37.35
C GLU A 429 29.30 14.20 -38.51
N SER A 430 29.77 14.06 -39.74
CA SER A 430 28.94 14.10 -40.96
C SER A 430 27.90 12.98 -41.00
N ASP A 431 28.23 11.78 -40.51
CA ASP A 431 27.28 10.65 -40.44
C ASP A 431 26.14 10.96 -39.47
N VAL A 432 26.45 11.59 -38.34
CA VAL A 432 25.45 11.99 -37.34
C VAL A 432 24.63 13.18 -37.83
N LYS A 433 25.25 14.17 -38.48
CA LYS A 433 24.53 15.33 -39.06
C LYS A 433 23.49 14.92 -40.09
N LYS A 434 23.80 13.95 -40.95
CA LYS A 434 22.82 13.39 -41.91
C LYS A 434 21.53 12.91 -41.25
N ILE A 435 21.59 12.48 -39.99
CA ILE A 435 20.43 12.04 -39.19
C ILE A 435 19.77 13.25 -38.49
N VAL A 436 20.57 14.04 -37.78
CA VAL A 436 20.05 15.14 -36.95
C VAL A 436 19.40 16.24 -37.80
N ASP A 437 20.00 16.57 -38.95
CA ASP A 437 19.55 17.69 -39.78
C ASP A 437 18.17 17.46 -40.41
N VAL A 438 17.79 16.19 -40.61
CA VAL A 438 16.50 15.81 -41.20
C VAL A 438 15.44 15.42 -40.18
N SER A 439 15.80 15.37 -38.89
CA SER A 439 14.86 15.00 -37.82
C SER A 439 13.93 16.16 -37.49
N CYS A 440 12.62 16.00 -37.68
CA CYS A 440 11.66 17.06 -37.37
C CYS A 440 11.44 17.27 -35.86
N ALA A 441 11.91 16.35 -35.00
CA ALA A 441 11.83 16.51 -33.55
C ALA A 441 12.91 17.45 -32.99
N ILE A 442 13.98 17.71 -33.76
CA ILE A 442 15.12 18.51 -33.30
C ILE A 442 15.08 19.89 -33.96
N PRO A 443 14.74 20.96 -33.22
CA PRO A 443 14.68 22.30 -33.79
C PRO A 443 16.05 22.82 -34.22
N GLU A 444 16.08 23.70 -35.23
CA GLU A 444 17.31 24.18 -35.90
C GLU A 444 18.38 24.67 -34.91
N GLY A 445 17.99 25.49 -33.93
CA GLY A 445 18.90 26.02 -32.90
C GLY A 445 19.46 24.99 -31.91
N ARG A 446 19.07 23.71 -32.01
CA ARG A 446 19.50 22.62 -31.12
C ARG A 446 20.25 21.49 -31.83
N LYS A 447 20.29 21.49 -33.17
CA LYS A 447 20.94 20.44 -33.97
C LYS A 447 22.41 20.24 -33.60
N GLU A 448 23.19 21.31 -33.49
CA GLU A 448 24.61 21.21 -33.12
C GLU A 448 24.82 20.55 -31.75
N SER A 449 24.01 20.93 -30.75
CA SER A 449 24.07 20.33 -29.41
C SER A 449 23.75 18.85 -29.47
N TYR A 450 22.72 18.47 -30.23
CA TYR A 450 22.33 17.07 -30.40
C TYR A 450 23.42 16.26 -31.10
N THR A 451 23.99 16.78 -32.19
CA THR A 451 25.10 16.17 -32.93
C THR A 451 26.31 15.94 -32.02
N LYS A 452 26.75 16.95 -31.27
CA LYS A 452 27.89 16.83 -30.33
C LYS A 452 27.61 15.78 -29.27
N GLY A 453 26.43 15.83 -28.66
CA GLY A 453 26.02 14.85 -27.64
C GLY A 453 26.04 13.42 -28.18
N LEU A 454 25.54 13.19 -29.39
CA LEU A 454 25.60 11.88 -30.03
C LEU A 454 27.03 11.44 -30.32
N MET A 455 27.87 12.33 -30.85
CA MET A 455 29.29 12.06 -31.14
C MET A 455 30.08 11.68 -29.90
N PHE A 456 29.93 12.40 -28.78
CA PHE A 456 30.60 12.06 -27.53
C PHE A 456 30.26 10.65 -27.04
N GLY A 457 28.99 10.24 -27.15
CA GLY A 457 28.63 8.88 -26.75
C GLY A 457 29.16 7.80 -27.71
N PHE A 458 29.34 8.08 -29.01
CA PHE A 458 30.06 7.17 -29.91
C PHE A 458 31.54 6.99 -29.50
N SER A 459 32.16 8.01 -28.89
CA SER A 459 33.49 7.89 -28.29
C SER A 459 33.47 7.16 -26.93
N GLY A 460 32.31 6.99 -26.29
CA GLY A 460 32.13 6.42 -24.96
C GLY A 460 32.13 7.45 -23.83
N ASP A 461 32.20 8.75 -24.15
CA ASP A 461 32.07 9.83 -23.17
C ASP A 461 30.59 10.12 -22.88
N PHE A 462 29.97 9.21 -22.14
CA PHE A 462 28.56 9.33 -21.76
C PHE A 462 28.30 10.45 -20.74
N LEU A 463 29.30 10.86 -19.95
CA LEU A 463 29.19 11.98 -19.03
C LEU A 463 28.92 13.28 -19.81
N THR A 464 29.77 13.60 -20.78
CA THR A 464 29.60 14.78 -21.63
C THR A 464 28.35 14.64 -22.50
N ALA A 465 28.16 13.46 -23.12
CA ALA A 465 27.02 13.21 -24.00
C ALA A 465 25.68 13.44 -23.31
N LEU A 466 25.46 12.84 -22.15
CA LEU A 466 24.17 12.89 -21.45
C LEU A 466 23.94 14.23 -20.76
N SER A 467 25.00 14.91 -20.32
CA SER A 467 24.90 16.29 -19.80
C SER A 467 24.36 17.25 -20.86
N ILE A 468 24.61 16.98 -22.15
CA ILE A 468 24.06 17.74 -23.27
C ILE A 468 22.67 17.22 -23.67
N LEU A 469 22.55 15.91 -23.92
CA LEU A 469 21.37 15.31 -24.57
C LEU A 469 20.13 15.29 -23.68
N ILE A 470 20.25 15.09 -22.37
CA ILE A 470 19.08 15.00 -21.48
C ILE A 470 18.23 16.29 -21.54
N PRO A 471 18.80 17.51 -21.36
CA PRO A 471 18.06 18.74 -21.57
C PRO A 471 17.52 18.91 -23.01
N GLN A 472 18.25 18.44 -24.02
CA GLN A 472 17.81 18.57 -25.42
C GLN A 472 16.62 17.69 -25.75
N ILE A 473 16.56 16.47 -25.23
CA ILE A 473 15.40 15.57 -25.39
C ILE A 473 14.17 16.20 -24.73
N GLU A 474 14.32 16.79 -23.55
CA GLU A 474 13.23 17.50 -22.90
C GLU A 474 12.72 18.68 -23.74
N ASN A 475 13.63 19.43 -24.36
CA ASN A 475 13.26 20.49 -25.30
C ASN A 475 12.56 19.93 -26.55
N ALA A 476 13.05 18.83 -27.11
CA ALA A 476 12.45 18.17 -28.27
C ALA A 476 11.02 17.66 -27.99
N VAL A 477 10.78 17.09 -26.80
CA VAL A 477 9.41 16.70 -26.39
C VAL A 477 8.49 17.91 -26.30
N ARG A 478 8.96 19.05 -25.78
CA ARG A 478 8.16 20.29 -25.80
C ARG A 478 7.91 20.81 -27.21
N TYR A 479 8.94 20.77 -28.05
CA TYR A 479 8.82 21.20 -29.43
C TYR A 479 7.75 20.37 -30.16
N LEU A 480 7.81 19.04 -30.05
CA LEU A 480 6.79 18.14 -30.60
C LEU A 480 5.40 18.41 -30.02
N ALA A 481 5.27 18.71 -28.74
CA ALA A 481 3.97 19.05 -28.15
C ALA A 481 3.37 20.32 -28.76
N VAL A 482 4.19 21.35 -29.00
CA VAL A 482 3.74 22.56 -29.71
C VAL A 482 3.29 22.23 -31.14
N GLU A 483 4.02 21.37 -31.85
CA GLU A 483 3.61 20.89 -33.18
C GLU A 483 2.30 20.08 -33.15
N CYS A 484 1.96 19.47 -32.02
CA CYS A 484 0.67 18.80 -31.79
C CYS A 484 -0.45 19.78 -31.38
N GLY A 485 -0.20 21.10 -31.38
CA GLY A 485 -1.18 22.12 -30.99
C GLY A 485 -1.35 22.30 -29.48
N GLU A 486 -0.48 21.73 -28.67
CA GLU A 486 -0.61 21.72 -27.21
C GLU A 486 0.22 22.85 -26.55
N PRO A 487 -0.37 23.63 -25.61
CA PRO A 487 0.38 24.64 -24.89
C PRO A 487 1.34 23.99 -23.89
N VAL A 488 2.62 24.37 -23.93
CA VAL A 488 3.67 23.86 -23.02
C VAL A 488 3.91 24.74 -21.79
N TYR A 489 3.00 25.68 -21.52
CA TYR A 489 3.03 26.59 -20.37
C TYR A 489 1.74 26.47 -19.56
N ASN A 490 1.82 26.76 -18.26
CA ASN A 490 0.69 26.99 -17.37
C ASN A 490 0.68 28.46 -16.96
N MET A 491 -0.50 29.05 -16.85
CA MET A 491 -0.65 30.41 -16.32
C MET A 491 -1.15 30.32 -14.88
N ASN A 492 -0.47 30.98 -13.95
CA ASN A 492 -0.92 31.05 -12.55
C ASN A 492 -2.02 32.12 -12.37
N GLU A 493 -2.58 32.24 -11.15
CA GLU A 493 -3.64 33.21 -10.84
C GLU A 493 -3.22 34.68 -11.05
N GLU A 494 -1.92 34.96 -11.11
CA GLU A 494 -1.34 36.29 -11.32
C GLU A 494 -1.02 36.57 -12.81
N GLY A 495 -1.32 35.62 -13.72
CA GLY A 495 -1.03 35.76 -15.15
C GLY A 495 0.41 35.41 -15.53
N ILE A 496 1.21 34.84 -14.64
CA ILE A 496 2.59 34.44 -14.90
C ILE A 496 2.61 33.09 -15.61
N GLU A 497 3.33 33.00 -16.72
CA GLU A 497 3.51 31.78 -17.50
C GLU A 497 4.71 30.97 -17.01
N GLU A 498 4.46 29.72 -16.60
CA GLU A 498 5.47 28.76 -16.19
C GLU A 498 5.53 27.58 -17.14
N VAL A 499 6.74 27.17 -17.53
CA VAL A 499 6.96 26.03 -18.43
C VAL A 499 6.49 24.74 -17.76
N LYS A 500 5.67 23.95 -18.45
CA LYS A 500 5.25 22.62 -17.99
C LYS A 500 6.47 21.69 -17.82
N PRO A 501 6.56 20.93 -16.71
CA PRO A 501 7.58 19.90 -16.56
C PRO A 501 7.33 18.77 -17.57
N MET A 502 8.39 18.06 -17.98
CA MET A 502 8.31 17.01 -19.02
C MET A 502 7.20 15.97 -18.78
N HIS A 503 7.03 15.52 -17.53
CA HIS A 503 5.99 14.55 -17.20
C HIS A 503 4.57 15.09 -17.47
N ALA A 504 4.34 16.40 -17.30
CA ALA A 504 3.06 17.01 -17.59
C ALA A 504 2.84 17.17 -19.10
N VAL A 505 3.92 17.46 -19.86
CA VAL A 505 3.86 17.57 -21.32
C VAL A 505 3.51 16.23 -21.96
N LEU A 506 4.08 15.13 -21.48
CA LEU A 506 3.79 13.78 -21.98
C LEU A 506 2.36 13.30 -21.67
N GLU A 507 1.63 14.00 -20.81
CA GLU A 507 0.26 13.64 -20.42
C GLU A 507 -0.81 14.45 -21.18
N LEU A 508 -0.41 15.44 -22.00
CA LEU A 508 -1.30 16.26 -22.82
C LEU A 508 -2.01 15.41 -23.88
N GLU A 509 -3.26 15.76 -24.20
CA GLU A 509 -4.14 14.94 -25.03
C GLU A 509 -3.62 14.86 -26.47
N GLY A 510 -3.29 15.99 -27.10
CA GLY A 510 -2.73 16.04 -28.45
C GLY A 510 -1.39 15.31 -28.58
N VAL A 511 -0.60 15.26 -27.50
CA VAL A 511 0.65 14.46 -27.45
C VAL A 511 0.33 12.96 -27.45
N LYS A 512 -0.63 12.52 -26.64
CA LYS A 512 -1.07 11.11 -26.58
C LYS A 512 -1.75 10.63 -27.86
N GLU A 513 -2.44 11.52 -28.56
CA GLU A 513 -3.08 11.23 -29.83
C GLU A 513 -2.07 11.14 -30.98
N SER A 514 -0.99 11.93 -30.93
CA SER A 514 -0.03 12.06 -32.03
C SER A 514 1.22 11.18 -31.89
N LEU A 515 1.65 10.88 -30.66
CA LEU A 515 2.84 10.06 -30.41
C LEU A 515 2.46 8.63 -30.02
N ASP A 516 3.30 7.69 -30.46
CA ASP A 516 3.16 6.27 -30.12
C ASP A 516 3.21 6.04 -28.60
N GLU A 517 2.29 5.21 -28.10
CA GLU A 517 2.11 4.99 -26.66
C GLU A 517 3.34 4.32 -26.02
N ASP A 518 4.04 3.42 -26.74
CA ASP A 518 5.27 2.78 -26.26
C ASP A 518 6.41 3.79 -26.15
N LEU A 519 6.48 4.75 -27.08
CA LEU A 519 7.43 5.86 -27.01
C LEU A 519 7.18 6.77 -25.80
N ILE A 520 5.92 7.16 -25.55
CA ILE A 520 5.55 7.96 -24.38
C ILE A 520 5.90 7.20 -23.09
N PHE A 521 5.59 5.90 -23.05
CA PHE A 521 5.91 5.05 -21.91
C PHE A 521 7.43 4.94 -21.66
N ALA A 522 8.23 4.81 -22.73
CA ALA A 522 9.68 4.79 -22.63
C ALA A 522 10.25 6.14 -22.16
N LEU A 523 9.78 7.26 -22.70
CA LEU A 523 10.18 8.61 -22.28
C LEU A 523 9.89 8.85 -20.79
N ASN A 524 8.68 8.48 -20.34
CA ASN A 524 8.31 8.58 -18.92
C ASN A 524 9.23 7.72 -18.04
N THR A 525 9.45 6.46 -18.42
CA THR A 525 10.29 5.54 -17.65
C THR A 525 11.75 6.01 -17.57
N ILE A 526 12.32 6.52 -18.66
CA ILE A 526 13.72 6.96 -18.71
C ILE A 526 13.91 8.27 -17.95
N PHE A 527 13.09 9.28 -18.22
CA PHE A 527 13.37 10.64 -17.79
C PHE A 527 12.61 11.08 -16.54
N CYS A 528 11.40 10.58 -16.31
CA CYS A 528 10.48 11.18 -15.33
C CYS A 528 10.18 10.29 -14.11
N SER A 529 10.03 8.98 -14.32
CA SER A 529 9.52 8.07 -13.30
C SER A 529 10.55 7.79 -12.20
N LYS A 530 10.12 7.89 -10.94
CA LYS A 530 10.88 7.42 -9.77
C LYS A 530 11.02 5.90 -9.70
N PHE A 531 10.12 5.17 -10.36
CA PHE A 531 10.18 3.72 -10.53
C PHE A 531 10.96 3.30 -11.78
N GLY A 532 11.21 4.25 -12.69
CA GLY A 532 12.10 4.13 -13.82
C GLY A 532 13.54 4.59 -13.54
N PHE A 533 14.23 5.10 -14.56
CA PHE A 533 15.60 5.60 -14.41
C PHE A 533 15.66 6.99 -13.76
N ASN A 534 14.59 7.79 -13.87
CA ASN A 534 14.51 9.14 -13.32
C ASN A 534 15.67 10.06 -13.74
N MET A 535 16.26 9.83 -14.92
CA MET A 535 17.58 10.33 -15.26
C MET A 535 17.63 11.86 -15.28
N ARG A 536 16.58 12.51 -15.78
CA ARG A 536 16.46 13.98 -15.81
C ARG A 536 16.66 14.58 -14.43
N ASN A 537 15.93 14.07 -13.44
CA ASN A 537 15.97 14.59 -12.08
C ASN A 537 17.30 14.21 -11.39
N ASN A 538 17.79 13.00 -11.61
CA ASN A 538 19.03 12.53 -11.00
C ASN A 538 20.26 13.35 -11.48
N VAL A 539 20.32 13.71 -12.76
CA VAL A 539 21.37 14.58 -13.30
C VAL A 539 21.19 16.02 -12.83
N ALA A 540 19.98 16.59 -12.96
CA ALA A 540 19.74 17.99 -12.62
C ALA A 540 19.96 18.30 -11.13
N HIS A 541 19.73 17.34 -10.24
CA HIS A 541 19.97 17.48 -8.80
C HIS A 541 21.37 17.04 -8.35
N GLY A 542 22.26 16.64 -9.25
CA GLY A 542 23.62 16.19 -8.90
C GLY A 542 23.63 14.92 -8.04
N ILE A 543 22.64 14.03 -8.22
CA ILE A 543 22.51 12.80 -7.43
C ILE A 543 23.49 11.72 -7.94
N LEU A 544 23.75 11.70 -9.25
CA LEU A 544 24.66 10.73 -9.88
C LEU A 544 26.12 11.12 -9.67
N ASP A 545 26.95 10.11 -9.44
CA ASP A 545 28.40 10.24 -9.50
C ASP A 545 28.94 9.90 -10.90
N ASP A 546 30.24 10.11 -11.11
CA ASP A 546 30.89 9.89 -12.40
C ASP A 546 30.79 8.42 -12.86
N GLN A 547 30.80 7.46 -11.93
CA GLN A 547 30.70 6.04 -12.26
C GLN A 547 29.31 5.68 -12.82
N ALA A 548 28.25 6.34 -12.37
CA ALA A 548 26.91 6.12 -12.89
C ALA A 548 26.80 6.39 -14.40
N PHE A 549 27.61 7.30 -14.95
CA PHE A 549 27.65 7.59 -16.39
C PHE A 549 28.34 6.49 -17.20
N GLN A 550 29.07 5.57 -16.57
CA GLN A 550 29.67 4.40 -17.23
C GLN A 550 28.78 3.15 -17.13
N SER A 551 27.53 3.30 -16.70
CA SER A 551 26.57 2.19 -16.56
C SER A 551 25.88 1.84 -17.88
N PHE A 552 25.31 0.63 -17.96
CA PHE A 552 24.45 0.24 -19.08
C PHE A 552 23.21 1.11 -19.22
N LYS A 553 22.70 1.68 -18.11
CA LYS A 553 21.62 2.67 -18.15
C LYS A 553 22.05 3.92 -18.90
N ALA A 554 23.23 4.46 -18.62
CA ALA A 554 23.75 5.63 -19.35
C ALA A 554 23.90 5.34 -20.85
N LEU A 555 24.46 4.17 -21.21
CA LEU A 555 24.53 3.71 -22.59
C LEU A 555 23.14 3.62 -23.26
N TYR A 556 22.16 3.03 -22.57
CA TYR A 556 20.79 2.92 -23.08
C TYR A 556 20.15 4.28 -23.35
N ILE A 557 20.36 5.25 -22.45
CA ILE A 557 19.78 6.59 -22.57
C ILE A 557 20.41 7.35 -23.74
N TRP A 558 21.72 7.24 -23.91
CA TRP A 558 22.41 7.81 -25.07
C TRP A 558 21.93 7.15 -26.37
N TRP A 559 21.83 5.82 -26.40
CA TRP A 559 21.28 5.10 -27.55
C TRP A 559 19.82 5.51 -27.83
N PHE A 560 19.02 5.69 -26.78
CA PHE A 560 17.64 6.14 -26.90
C PHE A 560 17.57 7.56 -27.49
N ALA A 561 18.53 8.44 -27.19
CA ALA A 561 18.63 9.75 -27.84
C ALA A 561 18.83 9.62 -29.35
N LEU A 562 19.70 8.69 -29.80
CA LEU A 562 19.88 8.39 -31.22
C LEU A 562 18.60 7.84 -31.84
N LYS A 563 17.97 6.84 -31.19
CA LYS A 563 16.68 6.26 -31.62
C LYS A 563 15.61 7.34 -31.75
N PHE A 564 15.43 8.15 -30.72
CA PHE A 564 14.45 9.23 -30.68
C PHE A 564 14.64 10.17 -31.87
N CYS A 565 15.85 10.67 -32.10
CA CYS A 565 16.15 11.51 -33.26
C CYS A 565 15.81 10.81 -34.59
N TYR A 566 16.18 9.54 -34.72
CA TYR A 566 15.99 8.77 -35.95
C TYR A 566 14.51 8.46 -36.26
N LEU A 567 13.67 8.28 -35.23
CA LEU A 567 12.22 8.04 -35.38
C LEU A 567 11.53 9.17 -36.14
N PHE A 568 12.04 10.40 -36.04
CA PHE A 568 11.47 11.59 -36.66
C PHE A 568 12.19 12.04 -37.95
N CYS A 569 12.95 11.14 -38.59
CA CYS A 569 13.65 11.43 -39.86
C CYS A 569 12.80 11.18 -41.12
N GLY A 570 11.51 10.86 -40.97
CA GLY A 570 10.56 10.68 -42.06
C GLY A 570 11.06 9.73 -43.16
N LYS A 571 11.22 10.25 -44.39
CA LYS A 571 11.61 9.48 -45.58
C LYS A 571 12.94 8.74 -45.43
N LEU A 572 13.94 9.34 -44.77
CA LEU A 572 15.24 8.68 -44.55
C LEU A 572 15.06 7.39 -43.73
N GLN A 573 14.23 7.44 -42.69
CA GLN A 573 13.96 6.31 -41.83
C GLN A 573 13.21 5.20 -42.56
N GLU A 574 12.20 5.55 -43.36
CA GLU A 574 11.43 4.59 -44.17
C GLU A 574 12.30 3.86 -45.21
N GLU A 575 13.09 4.61 -45.99
CA GLU A 575 13.95 4.05 -47.03
C GLU A 575 14.99 3.08 -46.45
N ASN A 576 15.68 3.48 -45.39
CA ASN A 576 16.70 2.63 -44.77
C ASN A 576 16.11 1.41 -44.08
N ARG A 577 14.94 1.55 -43.43
CA ARG A 577 14.24 0.40 -42.83
C ARG A 577 13.83 -0.62 -43.90
N ASN A 578 13.37 -0.16 -45.06
CA ASN A 578 13.03 -1.02 -46.20
C ASN A 578 14.25 -1.73 -46.78
N LYS A 579 15.39 -1.04 -46.91
CA LYS A 579 16.66 -1.66 -47.35
C LYS A 579 17.10 -2.77 -46.39
N ILE A 580 17.14 -2.48 -45.08
CA ILE A 580 17.56 -3.45 -44.06
C ILE A 580 16.60 -4.64 -44.01
N ASN A 581 15.28 -4.41 -44.00
CA ASN A 581 14.30 -5.50 -44.02
C ASN A 581 14.49 -6.44 -45.21
N LYS A 582 14.82 -5.92 -46.40
CA LYS A 582 15.13 -6.76 -47.57
C LYS A 582 16.37 -7.63 -47.36
N LYS A 583 17.42 -7.09 -46.73
CA LYS A 583 18.65 -7.84 -46.40
C LYS A 583 18.42 -8.89 -45.31
N LEU A 584 17.61 -8.59 -44.30
CA LEU A 584 17.38 -9.47 -43.16
C LEU A 584 16.32 -10.56 -43.43
N LYS A 585 15.41 -10.36 -44.38
CA LYS A 585 14.32 -11.29 -44.69
C LYS A 585 14.79 -12.75 -44.91
N PRO A 586 15.85 -13.04 -45.71
CA PRO A 586 16.34 -14.40 -45.90
C PRO A 586 16.89 -15.06 -44.62
N LEU A 587 17.49 -14.26 -43.71
CA LEU A 587 18.01 -14.73 -42.43
C LEU A 587 16.86 -15.09 -41.47
N MET A 588 15.80 -14.28 -41.46
CA MET A 588 14.60 -14.51 -40.64
C MET A 588 13.78 -15.73 -41.11
N GLU A 589 13.71 -15.97 -42.42
CA GLU A 589 13.01 -17.13 -43.00
C GLU A 589 13.75 -18.45 -42.76
N LYS A 590 15.09 -18.44 -42.71
CA LYS A 590 15.89 -19.62 -42.33
C LYS A 590 15.69 -20.03 -40.87
N ASN A 591 15.55 -19.07 -39.96
CA ASN A 591 15.35 -19.35 -38.53
C ASN A 591 13.94 -19.86 -38.19
N LYS A 592 12.94 -19.70 -39.07
CA LYS A 592 11.58 -20.27 -38.87
C LYS A 592 11.44 -21.73 -39.32
N LYS A 593 12.44 -22.28 -40.02
CA LYS A 593 12.46 -23.65 -40.56
C LYS A 593 13.30 -24.63 -39.71
N LEU A 594 13.90 -24.12 -38.63
CA LEU A 594 14.53 -24.85 -37.53
C LEU A 594 13.63 -24.72 -36.30
#